data_AF-A0A1S8X1A2-F1
#
_entry.id   AF-A0A1S8X1A2-F1
#
_cell.length_a   1.000
_cell.length_b   1.000
_cell.length_c   1.000
_cell.angle_alpha   90.00
_cell.angle_beta   90.00
_cell.angle_gamma   90.00
#
_symmetry.space_group_name_H-M   'P 1'
#
loop_
_entity.id
_entity.type
_entity.pdbx_description
1 polymer ?
#
loop_
_entity_poly.entity_id
_entity_poly.type
_entity_poly.pdbx_seq_one_letter_code
_entity_poly.pdbx_strand_id
1 'polypeptide(L)' 'MWYEILPAAGIMLACFAIYEPSMRGISYLLFGRWSGTDFFRYRDDFALHLRDRNLVGGHHKLKGLEVVDDE' A
#
# COMPACT_ATOMS: atom_id res chain seq x y z
N MET A 1 17.65 -24.83 -30.33
CA MET A 1 17.67 -23.59 -31.15
C MET A 1 17.75 -22.37 -30.22
N TRP A 2 18.40 -21.26 -30.62
CA TRP A 2 18.64 -20.12 -29.70
C TRP A 2 17.35 -19.48 -29.14
N TYR A 3 16.22 -19.61 -29.84
CA TYR A 3 14.92 -19.06 -29.45
C TYR A 3 14.21 -19.84 -28.33
N GLU A 4 14.70 -21.04 -27.97
CA GLU A 4 14.09 -21.86 -26.90
C GLU A 4 14.20 -21.22 -25.51
N ILE A 5 15.04 -20.19 -25.36
CA ILE A 5 15.15 -19.40 -24.13
C ILE A 5 14.04 -18.35 -23.99
N LEU A 6 13.37 -17.98 -25.09
CA LEU A 6 12.36 -16.91 -25.11
C LEU A 6 11.17 -17.18 -24.17
N PRO A 7 10.63 -18.42 -24.07
CA PRO A 7 9.58 -18.73 -23.10
C PRO A 7 10.03 -18.50 -21.65
N ALA A 8 11.24 -18.94 -21.30
CA ALA A 8 11.78 -18.74 -19.94
C ALA A 8 12.01 -17.25 -19.64
N ALA A 9 12.57 -16.50 -20.58
CA ALA A 9 12.75 -15.06 -20.46
C ALA A 9 11.41 -14.30 -20.33
N GLY A 10 10.40 -14.72 -21.10
CA GLY A 10 9.04 -14.17 -21.03
C GLY A 10 8.38 -14.40 -19.68
N ILE A 11 8.51 -15.60 -19.11
CA ILE A 11 7.98 -15.90 -17.77
C ILE A 11 8.67 -15.03 -16.71
N MET A 12 10.00 -14.90 -16.77
CA MET A 12 10.73 -14.04 -15.83
C MET A 12 10.26 -12.59 -15.91
N LEU A 13 10.14 -12.02 -17.11
CA LEU A 13 9.63 -10.66 -17.30
C LEU A 13 8.19 -10.50 -16.79
N ALA A 14 7.32 -11.47 -17.04
CA ALA A 14 5.95 -11.44 -16.55
C ALA A 14 5.89 -11.43 -15.01
N CYS A 15 6.71 -12.23 -14.34
CA CYS A 15 6.81 -12.25 -12.88
C CYS A 15 7.27 -10.89 -12.32
N PHE A 16 8.28 -10.26 -12.94
CA PHE A 16 8.72 -8.93 -12.53
C PHE A 16 7.63 -7.87 -12.77
N ALA A 17 6.95 -7.92 -13.92
CA ALA A 17 5.90 -6.96 -14.26
C ALA A 17 4.67 -7.05 -13.34
N ILE A 18 4.36 -8.24 -12.81
CA ILE A 18 3.23 -8.46 -11.90
C ILE A 18 3.53 -7.99 -10.47
N TYR A 19 4.79 -7.93 -10.07
CA TYR A 19 5.18 -7.59 -8.69
C TYR A 19 4.63 -6.24 -8.24
N GLU A 20 4.84 -5.18 -9.01
CA GLU A 20 4.40 -3.84 -8.63
C GLU A 20 2.86 -3.65 -8.59
N PRO A 21 2.08 -4.05 -9.61
CA PRO A 21 0.62 -3.93 -9.55
C PRO A 21 0.01 -4.82 -8.48
N SER A 22 0.56 -6.01 -8.21
CA SER A 22 0.07 -6.88 -7.13
C SER A 22 0.29 -6.25 -5.75
N MET A 23 1.46 -5.65 -5.50
CA MET A 23 1.74 -4.95 -4.25
C MET A 23 0.85 -3.72 -4.06
N ARG A 24 0.59 -2.96 -5.13
CA ARG A 24 -0.37 -1.83 -5.10
C ARG A 24 -1.80 -2.30 -4.84
N GLY A 25 -2.21 -3.40 -5.47
CA GLY A 25 -3.53 -4.00 -5.26
C GLY A 25 -3.73 -4.49 -3.82
N ILE A 26 -2.72 -5.14 -3.24
CA ILE A 26 -2.72 -5.56 -1.83
C ILE A 26 -2.79 -4.34 -0.90
N SER A 27 -2.01 -3.28 -1.20
CA SER A 27 -2.04 -2.04 -0.42
C SER A 27 -3.42 -1.39 -0.42
N TYR A 28 -4.10 -1.40 -1.58
CA TYR A 28 -5.46 -0.88 -1.69
C TYR A 28 -6.45 -1.72 -0.88
N LEU A 29 -6.33 -3.05 -0.91
CA LEU A 29 -7.24 -3.94 -0.18
C LEU A 29 -7.08 -3.81 1.35
N LEU A 30 -5.86 -3.63 1.84
CA LEU A 30 -5.57 -3.55 3.28
C LEU A 30 -5.77 -2.14 3.87
N PHE A 31 -5.35 -1.11 3.14
CA PHE A 31 -5.28 0.26 3.66
C PHE A 31 -6.23 1.23 2.97
N GLY A 32 -6.96 0.79 1.94
CA GLY A 32 -7.85 1.66 1.15
C GLY A 32 -7.11 2.69 0.29
N ARG A 33 -5.79 2.54 0.12
CA ARG A 33 -4.91 3.50 -0.57
C ARG A 33 -4.05 2.81 -1.60
N TRP A 34 -3.87 3.45 -2.75
CA TRP A 34 -3.04 2.97 -3.85
C TRP A 34 -1.53 3.09 -3.56
N SER A 35 -1.15 3.97 -2.62
CA SER A 35 0.20 4.03 -2.07
C SER A 35 0.24 3.26 -0.76
N GLY A 36 1.23 2.38 -0.60
CA GLY A 36 1.53 1.78 0.69
C GLY A 36 1.77 2.87 1.75
N THR A 37 1.36 2.59 2.97
CA THR A 37 1.66 3.43 4.13
C THR A 37 3.12 3.22 4.52
N ASP A 38 3.92 4.28 4.43
CA ASP A 38 5.29 4.30 4.94
C ASP A 38 5.24 4.32 6.48
N PHE A 39 5.29 3.15 7.11
CA PHE A 39 5.23 3.03 8.57
C PHE A 39 6.55 3.35 9.29
N PHE A 40 7.66 3.32 8.55
CA PHE A 40 9.01 3.33 9.12
C PHE A 40 9.92 4.37 8.48
N ARG A 41 9.35 5.31 7.71
CA ARG A 41 10.15 6.39 7.12
C ARG A 41 10.63 7.34 8.21
N TYR A 42 9.77 7.64 9.18
CA TYR A 42 10.12 8.37 10.39
C TYR A 42 9.74 7.59 11.66
N ARG A 43 10.43 7.88 12.76
CA ARG A 43 10.27 7.18 14.04
C ARG A 43 8.82 7.19 14.56
N ASP A 44 8.09 8.27 14.29
CA ASP A 44 6.77 8.50 14.87
C ASP A 44 5.61 8.10 13.95
N ASP A 45 5.88 7.69 12.70
CA ASP A 45 4.84 7.37 11.71
C ASP A 45 3.98 6.18 12.16
N PHE A 46 4.60 5.16 12.78
CA PHE A 46 3.88 4.03 13.34
C PHE A 46 3.00 4.43 14.53
N ALA A 47 3.47 5.36 15.36
CA ALA A 47 2.70 5.86 16.50
C ALA A 47 1.49 6.69 16.04
N LEU A 48 1.67 7.52 14.99
CA LEU A 48 0.58 8.25 14.34
C LEU A 48 -0.45 7.29 13.74
N HIS A 49 0.00 6.23 13.07
CA HIS A 49 -0.91 5.22 12.53
C HIS A 49 -1.76 4.52 13.60
N LEU A 50 -1.18 4.20 14.75
CA LEU A 50 -1.91 3.62 15.89
C LEU A 50 -2.89 4.62 16.51
N ARG A 51 -2.51 5.90 16.58
CA ARG A 51 -3.39 6.99 17.04
C ARG A 51 -4.61 7.11 16.14
N ASP A 52 -4.42 7.14 14.82
CA ASP A 52 -5.50 7.24 13.86
C ASP A 52 -6.46 6.04 13.94
N ARG A 53 -5.92 4.82 14.13
CA ARG A 53 -6.76 3.64 14.41
C ARG A 53 -7.64 3.86 15.63
N ASN A 54 -7.08 4.35 16.73
CA ASN A 54 -7.82 4.51 17.98
C ASN A 54 -8.91 5.61 17.89
N LEU A 55 -8.66 6.66 17.11
CA LEU A 55 -9.62 7.77 16.93
C LEU A 55 -10.80 7.40 16.02
N VAL A 56 -10.57 6.57 15.00
CA VAL A 56 -11.55 6.33 13.92
C VAL A 56 -12.11 4.91 13.91
N GLY A 57 -11.49 3.98 14.65
CA GLY A 57 -11.86 2.57 14.69
C GLY A 57 -11.42 1.77 13.46
N GLY A 58 -10.62 2.33 12.56
CA GLY A 58 -10.11 1.64 11.38
C GLY A 58 -9.03 2.40 10.62
N HIS A 59 -8.05 1.67 10.08
CA HIS A 59 -6.84 2.21 9.43
C HIS A 59 -7.08 2.90 8.07
N HIS A 60 -8.18 2.58 7.40
CA HIS A 60 -8.51 3.04 6.05
C HIS A 60 -9.44 4.27 6.05
N LYS A 61 -9.95 4.67 7.21
CA LYS A 61 -10.88 5.79 7.34
C LYS A 61 -10.09 7.03 7.72
N LEU A 62 -9.85 7.90 6.74
CA LEU A 62 -9.27 9.21 6.99
C LEU A 62 -10.36 10.13 7.52
N LYS A 63 -10.00 10.91 8.54
CA LYS A 63 -10.85 11.94 9.12
C LYS A 63 -10.11 13.27 9.04
N GLY A 64 -10.68 14.21 8.29
CA GLY A 64 -10.17 15.57 8.14
C GLY A 64 -10.81 16.52 9.14
N LEU A 65 -10.98 17.77 8.72
CA LEU A 65 -11.56 18.82 9.56
C LEU A 65 -13.06 18.63 9.82
N GLU A 66 -13.73 17.72 9.12
CA GLU A 66 -15.16 17.45 9.27
C GLU A 66 -15.57 16.85 10.63
N VAL A 67 -14.61 16.59 11.51
CA VAL A 67 -14.83 16.03 12.86
C VAL A 67 -14.65 17.06 13.96
N VAL A 68 -13.99 18.17 13.64
CA VAL A 68 -13.72 19.23 14.61
C VAL A 68 -14.97 20.10 14.64
N ASP A 69 -15.58 20.25 15.81
CA ASP A 69 -16.70 21.17 16.00
C ASP A 69 -16.20 22.62 15.85
N ASP A 70 -16.99 23.46 15.19
CA ASP A 70 -16.67 24.86 14.85
C ASP A 70 -16.76 25.83 16.06
N GLU A 71 -16.51 25.37 17.30
CA GLU A 71 -16.53 26.22 18.50
C GLU A 71 -15.46 27.32 18.49
#